data_AF-A0A2G7LZZ9-F1
#
_entry.id   AF-A0A2G7LZZ9-F1
#
_cell.length_a   1.000
_cell.length_b   1.000
_cell.length_c   1.000
_cell.angle_alpha   90.00
_cell.angle_beta   90.00
_cell.angle_gamma   90.00
#
_symmetry.space_group_name_H-M   'P 1'
#
loop_
_entity.id
_entity.type
_entity.pdbx_description
1 polymer ?
#
loop_
_entity_poly.entity_id
_entity_poly.type
_entity_poly.pdbx_seq_one_letter_code
_entity_poly.pdbx_strand_id
1 'polypeptide(L)'
;MSRFSGLSKDRLEVLDRLLSDTNILKAVVHNDTSFLDKEIPNVDDVVYKHIYPHRFIPKTADEKKTYITISFGKFRPVGTAFKSGFVTFNVITHQDLYRTDYGCMRVDFIIQKIDELINQTRGMGIGKVEFSNSDEISLNTDYHGMYITYKLCDFN
;
A
#
# COMPACT_ATOMS: atom_id res chain seq x y z
N MET A 1 -6.61 -10.02 24.45
CA MET A 1 -7.34 -10.02 23.17
C MET A 1 -6.44 -10.72 22.16
N SER A 2 -6.97 -11.65 21.36
CA SER A 2 -6.15 -12.39 20.38
C SER A 2 -5.66 -11.45 19.27
N ARG A 3 -4.39 -11.51 18.86
CA ARG A 3 -3.84 -10.72 17.72
C ARG A 3 -4.77 -10.64 16.50
N PHE A 4 -5.45 -11.74 16.19
CA PHE A 4 -6.28 -11.85 15.00
C PHE A 4 -7.63 -11.13 15.12
N SER A 5 -8.11 -10.83 16.33
CA SER A 5 -9.29 -9.97 16.49
C SER A 5 -9.00 -8.52 16.12
N GLY A 6 -7.74 -8.08 16.24
CA GLY A 6 -7.29 -6.73 15.83
C GLY A 6 -6.94 -6.60 14.35
N LEU A 7 -6.80 -7.71 13.62
CA LEU A 7 -6.30 -7.68 12.24
C LEU A 7 -7.23 -6.93 11.27
N SER A 8 -8.55 -7.05 11.43
CA SER A 8 -9.51 -6.29 10.62
C SER A 8 -9.41 -4.79 10.91
N LYS A 9 -9.18 -4.42 12.17
CA LYS A 9 -8.97 -3.03 12.57
C LYS A 9 -7.69 -2.47 11.96
N ASP A 10 -6.58 -3.18 12.06
CA ASP A 10 -5.30 -2.77 11.45
C ASP A 10 -5.43 -2.57 9.94
N ARG A 11 -6.19 -3.44 9.26
CA ARG A 11 -6.45 -3.33 7.82
C ARG A 11 -7.25 -2.08 7.46
N LEU A 12 -8.29 -1.77 8.22
CA LEU A 12 -9.09 -0.56 8.01
C LEU A 12 -8.27 0.70 8.31
N GLU A 13 -7.51 0.70 9.40
CA GLU A 13 -6.61 1.81 9.77
C GLU A 13 -5.60 2.12 8.65
N VAL A 14 -4.96 1.10 8.09
CA VAL A 14 -4.03 1.27 6.96
C VAL A 14 -4.76 1.80 5.73
N LEU A 15 -5.95 1.27 5.43
CA LEU A 15 -6.75 1.72 4.30
C LEU A 15 -7.13 3.20 4.46
N ASP A 16 -7.64 3.60 5.62
CA ASP A 16 -8.04 4.97 5.91
C ASP A 16 -6.87 5.96 5.74
N ARG A 17 -5.66 5.59 6.19
CA ARG A 17 -4.46 6.40 5.97
C ARG A 17 -4.15 6.63 4.51
N LEU A 18 -4.17 5.58 3.69
CA LEU A 18 -3.95 5.72 2.25
C LEU A 18 -5.02 6.59 1.59
N LEU A 19 -6.29 6.43 2.01
CA LEU A 19 -7.40 7.19 1.45
C LEU A 19 -7.40 8.66 1.90
N SER A 20 -6.75 8.97 3.03
CA SER A 20 -6.58 10.35 3.48
C SER A 20 -5.52 11.15 2.71
N ASP A 21 -4.63 10.49 1.98
CA ASP A 21 -3.60 11.18 1.19
C ASP A 21 -4.08 11.44 -0.24
N THR A 22 -4.42 12.71 -0.50
CA THR A 22 -4.94 13.14 -1.81
C THR A 22 -3.96 12.92 -2.95
N ASN A 23 -2.66 12.91 -2.69
CA ASN A 23 -1.65 12.71 -3.73
C ASN A 23 -1.55 11.23 -4.13
N ILE A 24 -1.69 10.31 -3.17
CA ILE A 24 -1.85 8.88 -3.47
C ILE A 24 -3.10 8.68 -4.33
N LEU A 25 -4.25 9.25 -3.94
CA LEU A 25 -5.49 9.13 -4.72
C LEU A 25 -5.30 9.60 -6.17
N LYS A 26 -4.69 10.78 -6.36
CA LYS A 26 -4.39 11.32 -7.69
C LYS A 26 -3.46 10.41 -8.49
N ALA A 27 -2.39 9.91 -7.87
CA ALA A 27 -1.39 9.07 -8.54
C ALA A 27 -1.95 7.71 -9.00
N VAL A 28 -2.92 7.16 -8.27
CA VAL A 28 -3.52 5.87 -8.63
C VAL A 28 -4.66 5.97 -9.65
N VAL A 29 -5.41 7.09 -9.64
CA VAL A 29 -6.59 7.28 -10.52
C VAL A 29 -6.23 7.92 -11.84
N HIS A 30 -5.38 8.95 -11.84
CA HIS A 30 -5.10 9.73 -13.06
C HIS A 30 -3.93 9.16 -13.84
N ASN A 31 -4.18 8.80 -15.10
CA ASN A 31 -3.17 8.18 -15.96
C ASN A 31 -2.16 9.19 -16.55
N ASP A 32 -2.41 10.49 -16.44
CA ASP A 32 -1.49 11.52 -16.90
C ASP A 32 -0.14 11.48 -16.16
N THR A 33 0.93 11.89 -16.84
CA THR A 33 2.26 12.10 -16.24
C THR A 33 2.26 13.23 -15.21
N SER A 34 1.35 14.20 -15.38
CA SER A 34 1.09 15.35 -14.52
C SER A 34 -0.14 15.16 -13.61
N PHE A 35 -0.26 13.99 -12.96
CA PHE A 35 -1.43 13.64 -12.14
C PHE A 35 -1.72 14.53 -10.91
N LEU A 36 -0.74 15.28 -10.38
CA LEU A 36 -0.89 16.11 -9.17
C LEU A 36 -1.76 17.34 -9.41
N ASP A 37 -1.77 17.86 -10.64
CA ASP A 37 -2.54 19.05 -11.02
C ASP A 37 -4.02 18.72 -11.30
N LYS A 38 -4.36 17.44 -11.32
CA LYS A 38 -5.73 16.97 -11.55
C LYS A 38 -6.59 17.11 -10.29
N GLU A 39 -7.90 17.04 -10.50
CA GLU A 39 -8.88 17.08 -9.41
C GLU A 39 -8.73 15.90 -8.45
N ILE A 40 -9.17 16.09 -7.20
CA ILE A 40 -9.14 15.05 -6.18
C ILE A 40 -10.22 14.01 -6.53
N PRO A 41 -9.87 12.74 -6.76
CA PRO A 41 -10.84 11.70 -7.03
C PRO A 41 -11.77 11.45 -5.83
N ASN A 42 -12.97 10.95 -6.09
CA ASN A 42 -13.84 10.46 -5.02
C ASN A 42 -13.24 9.18 -4.41
N VAL A 43 -13.14 9.15 -3.07
CA VAL A 43 -12.62 8.02 -2.29
C VAL A 43 -13.36 6.71 -2.59
N ASP A 44 -14.69 6.79 -2.77
CA ASP A 44 -15.54 5.62 -3.07
C ASP A 44 -15.18 4.97 -4.42
N ASP A 45 -14.58 5.73 -5.33
CA ASP A 45 -14.13 5.25 -6.63
C ASP A 45 -12.70 4.67 -6.59
N VAL A 46 -12.00 4.75 -5.47
CA VAL A 46 -10.63 4.26 -5.34
C VAL A 46 -10.57 2.88 -4.70
N VAL A 47 -11.36 2.64 -3.66
CA VAL A 47 -11.36 1.36 -2.94
C VAL A 47 -11.92 0.25 -3.84
N TYR A 48 -11.25 -0.90 -3.88
CA TYR A 48 -11.60 -2.04 -4.74
C TYR A 48 -11.57 -1.78 -6.24
N LYS A 49 -11.08 -0.61 -6.68
CA LYS A 49 -10.77 -0.32 -8.09
C LYS A 49 -9.27 -0.12 -8.28
N HIS A 50 -8.65 0.67 -7.40
CA HIS A 50 -7.22 1.00 -7.41
C HIS A 50 -6.51 0.54 -6.13
N ILE A 51 -7.13 0.70 -4.97
CA ILE A 51 -6.57 0.28 -3.68
C ILE A 51 -7.33 -0.94 -3.16
N TYR A 52 -6.62 -2.05 -2.98
CA TYR A 52 -7.19 -3.31 -2.52
C TYR A 52 -6.67 -3.64 -1.12
N PRO A 53 -7.57 -3.81 -0.11
CA PRO A 53 -7.18 -4.20 1.23
C PRO A 53 -6.84 -5.71 1.36
N HIS A 54 -6.47 -6.34 0.23
CA HIS A 54 -6.04 -7.72 0.11
C HIS A 54 -4.98 -7.85 -0.99
N ARG A 55 -4.22 -8.95 -0.99
CA ARG A 55 -3.01 -9.13 -1.80
C ARG A 55 -3.24 -9.22 -3.33
N PHE A 56 -4.39 -9.69 -3.78
CA PHE A 56 -4.66 -9.97 -5.20
C PHE A 56 -5.49 -8.86 -5.84
N ILE A 57 -5.41 -8.74 -7.16
CA ILE A 57 -6.34 -7.92 -7.97
C ILE A 57 -7.37 -8.90 -8.56
N PRO A 58 -8.68 -8.74 -8.31
CA PRO A 58 -9.68 -9.78 -8.63
C PRO A 58 -9.87 -10.05 -10.13
N LYS A 59 -9.53 -9.10 -11.00
CA LYS A 59 -9.67 -9.21 -12.45
C LYS A 59 -8.47 -8.60 -13.15
N THR A 60 -8.02 -9.24 -14.24
CA THR A 60 -7.12 -8.62 -15.21
C THR A 60 -7.83 -7.41 -15.79
N ALA A 61 -7.24 -6.23 -15.67
CA ALA A 61 -7.83 -5.03 -16.24
C ALA A 61 -7.46 -4.91 -17.72
N ASP A 62 -8.47 -4.74 -18.57
CA ASP A 62 -8.29 -4.40 -19.98
C ASP A 62 -7.72 -2.98 -20.16
N GLU A 63 -7.81 -2.15 -19.10
CA GLU A 63 -7.33 -0.78 -19.07
C GLU A 63 -6.02 -0.65 -18.28
N LYS A 64 -5.14 0.24 -18.78
CA LYS A 64 -3.89 0.62 -18.11
C LYS A 64 -4.21 1.35 -16.81
N LYS A 65 -3.78 0.79 -15.68
CA LYS A 65 -4.07 1.33 -14.34
C LYS A 65 -2.87 1.20 -13.41
N THR A 66 -2.96 1.92 -12.30
CA THR A 66 -2.07 1.82 -11.15
C THR A 66 -2.84 1.26 -9.96
N TYR A 67 -2.20 0.36 -9.23
CA TYR A 67 -2.79 -0.41 -8.13
C TYR A 67 -1.93 -0.35 -6.87
N ILE A 68 -2.59 -0.37 -5.72
CA ILE A 68 -1.98 -0.62 -4.42
C ILE A 68 -2.68 -1.83 -3.80
N THR A 69 -1.94 -2.88 -3.46
CA THR A 69 -2.49 -4.03 -2.73
C THR A 69 -1.86 -4.14 -1.35
N ILE A 70 -2.69 -4.42 -0.35
CA ILE A 70 -2.27 -4.49 1.05
C ILE A 70 -2.37 -5.95 1.50
N SER A 71 -1.33 -6.44 2.15
CA SER A 71 -1.34 -7.77 2.73
C SER A 71 -0.73 -7.77 4.13
N PHE A 72 -1.40 -8.47 5.03
CA PHE A 72 -0.88 -8.73 6.37
C PHE A 72 -0.55 -10.21 6.46
N GLY A 73 0.64 -10.53 6.97
CA GLY A 73 1.05 -11.93 7.01
C GLY A 73 2.36 -12.17 7.74
N LYS A 74 2.84 -13.41 7.61
CA LYS A 74 4.07 -13.89 8.24
C LYS A 74 4.11 -13.61 9.75
N PHE A 75 2.95 -13.68 10.42
CA PHE A 75 2.86 -13.54 11.87
C PHE A 75 3.57 -14.71 12.56
N ARG A 76 4.46 -14.39 13.49
CA ARG A 76 5.25 -15.32 14.29
C ARG A 76 5.26 -14.89 15.76
N PRO A 77 5.29 -15.82 16.71
CA PRO A 77 5.45 -15.48 18.12
C PRO A 77 6.82 -14.81 18.35
N VAL A 78 6.84 -13.83 19.25
CA VAL A 78 8.05 -13.19 19.78
C VAL A 78 8.03 -13.42 21.29
N GLY A 79 8.84 -14.39 21.74
CA GLY A 79 8.73 -14.91 23.10
C GLY A 79 7.35 -15.54 23.35
N THR A 80 6.86 -15.43 24.59
CA THR A 80 5.56 -15.97 25.00
C THR A 80 4.42 -14.95 24.96
N ALA A 81 4.76 -13.65 25.02
CA ALA A 81 3.80 -12.57 25.25
C ALA A 81 3.36 -11.83 23.99
N PHE A 82 4.11 -11.93 22.88
CA PHE A 82 3.87 -11.11 21.69
C PHE A 82 3.78 -11.94 20.41
N LYS A 83 3.14 -11.37 19.40
CA LYS A 83 3.19 -11.80 18.01
C LYS A 83 3.67 -10.64 17.15
N SER A 84 4.64 -10.89 16.30
CA SER A 84 5.11 -9.95 15.29
C SER A 84 4.74 -10.46 13.90
N GLY A 85 4.37 -9.56 13.01
CA GLY A 85 4.13 -9.89 11.61
C GLY A 85 4.45 -8.71 10.73
N PHE A 86 3.98 -8.78 9.49
CA PHE A 86 4.31 -7.79 8.49
C PHE A 86 3.05 -7.25 7.81
N VAL A 87 3.07 -5.97 7.52
CA VAL A 87 2.20 -5.35 6.52
C VAL A 87 3.05 -5.04 5.28
N THR A 88 2.59 -5.51 4.13
CA THR A 88 3.25 -5.31 2.84
C THR A 88 2.30 -4.60 1.91
N PHE A 89 2.78 -3.50 1.34
CA PHE A 89 2.13 -2.73 0.29
C PHE A 89 2.81 -3.07 -1.02
N ASN A 90 2.05 -3.49 -2.02
CA ASN A 90 2.56 -3.65 -3.38
C ASN A 90 1.97 -2.53 -4.23
N VAL A 91 2.84 -1.71 -4.81
CA VAL A 91 2.46 -0.65 -5.75
C VAL A 91 2.84 -1.13 -7.14
N ILE A 92 1.85 -1.22 -8.02
CA ILE A 92 2.00 -1.86 -9.32
C ILE A 92 1.34 -0.98 -10.35
N THR A 93 2.04 -0.69 -11.44
CA THR A 93 1.53 0.15 -12.52
C THR A 93 1.80 -0.47 -13.87
N HIS A 94 0.93 -0.17 -14.83
CA HIS A 94 1.20 -0.49 -16.22
C HIS A 94 2.46 0.27 -16.69
N GLN A 95 3.31 -0.36 -17.49
CA GLN A 95 4.61 0.17 -17.97
C GLN A 95 4.50 1.56 -18.63
N ASP A 96 3.42 1.80 -19.39
CA ASP A 96 3.18 3.10 -20.05
C ASP A 96 2.91 4.25 -19.07
N LEU A 97 2.47 3.94 -17.84
CA LEU A 97 2.15 4.92 -16.80
C LEU A 97 3.30 5.15 -15.82
N TYR A 98 4.42 4.44 -16.01
CA TYR A 98 5.52 4.38 -15.05
C TYR A 98 6.23 5.73 -14.87
N ARG A 99 6.31 6.52 -15.96
CA ARG A 99 6.99 7.83 -15.98
C ARG A 99 6.07 8.95 -15.50
N THR A 100 6.68 9.98 -14.91
CA THR A 100 5.99 11.19 -14.45
C THR A 100 6.78 12.42 -14.88
N ASP A 101 6.15 13.59 -14.83
CA ASP A 101 6.80 14.87 -15.15
C ASP A 101 7.58 15.45 -13.96
N TYR A 102 7.61 14.75 -12.82
CA TYR A 102 8.17 15.24 -11.56
C TYR A 102 9.60 14.78 -11.29
N GLY A 103 10.24 14.12 -12.26
CA GLY A 103 11.60 13.59 -12.11
C GLY A 103 11.71 12.32 -11.26
N CYS A 104 10.58 11.67 -10.95
CA CYS A 104 10.52 10.37 -10.28
C CYS A 104 9.57 9.41 -11.02
N MET A 105 9.65 8.11 -10.71
CA MET A 105 8.70 7.14 -11.24
C MET A 105 7.40 7.17 -10.43
N ARG A 106 6.27 6.85 -11.05
CA ARG A 106 4.96 6.85 -10.38
C ARG A 106 4.96 5.93 -9.16
N VAL A 107 5.61 4.78 -9.29
CA VAL A 107 5.76 3.79 -8.23
C VAL A 107 6.57 4.35 -7.06
N ASP A 108 7.69 5.00 -7.34
CA ASP A 108 8.55 5.62 -6.31
C ASP A 108 7.80 6.71 -5.55
N PHE A 109 7.06 7.55 -6.27
CA PHE A 109 6.24 8.60 -5.66
C PHE A 109 5.23 8.04 -4.67
N ILE A 110 4.50 7.00 -5.07
CA ILE A 110 3.50 6.36 -4.21
C ILE A 110 4.18 5.67 -3.02
N ILE A 111 5.28 4.96 -3.22
CA ILE A 111 6.01 4.29 -2.14
C ILE A 111 6.55 5.30 -1.13
N GLN A 112 7.09 6.44 -1.59
CA GLN A 112 7.51 7.52 -0.71
C GLN A 112 6.35 8.02 0.16
N LYS A 113 5.17 8.24 -0.45
CA LYS A 113 3.97 8.68 0.30
C LYS A 113 3.51 7.62 1.30
N ILE A 114 3.57 6.34 0.94
CA ILE A 114 3.28 5.24 1.88
C ILE A 114 4.27 5.26 3.05
N ASP A 115 5.56 5.50 2.81
CA ASP A 115 6.55 5.56 3.89
C ASP A 115 6.27 6.71 4.86
N GLU A 116 5.93 7.90 4.34
CA GLU A 116 5.54 9.07 5.15
C GLU A 116 4.32 8.78 6.04
N LEU A 117 3.36 7.97 5.57
CA LEU A 117 2.12 7.66 6.29
C LEU A 117 2.24 6.50 7.30
N ILE A 118 3.20 5.60 7.09
CA ILE A 118 3.27 4.32 7.80
C ILE A 118 4.48 4.23 8.71
N ASN A 119 5.66 4.61 8.23
CA ASN A 119 6.90 4.39 8.95
C ASN A 119 6.93 5.16 10.28
N GLN A 120 7.38 4.51 11.36
CA GLN A 120 7.48 5.08 12.71
C GLN A 120 6.16 5.58 13.32
N THR A 121 5.02 5.28 12.71
CA THR A 121 3.70 5.63 13.24
C THR A 121 3.18 4.58 14.22
N ARG A 122 2.19 4.96 15.03
CA ARG A 122 1.42 4.06 15.92
C ARG A 122 0.01 3.87 15.37
N GLY A 123 -0.71 2.87 15.85
CA GLY A 123 -2.11 2.61 15.48
C GLY A 123 -2.35 1.22 14.89
N MET A 124 -1.27 0.51 14.52
CA MET A 124 -1.28 -0.88 14.06
C MET A 124 -0.54 -1.76 15.07
N GLY A 125 -1.27 -2.33 16.02
CA GLY A 125 -0.71 -3.03 17.19
C GLY A 125 -0.23 -2.09 18.31
N ILE A 126 0.71 -2.56 19.13
CA ILE A 126 1.15 -1.86 20.35
C ILE A 126 2.37 -0.95 20.14
N GLY A 127 3.16 -1.26 19.13
CA GLY A 127 4.44 -0.61 18.86
C GLY A 127 4.34 0.48 17.80
N LYS A 128 5.49 1.08 17.51
CA LYS A 128 5.68 1.78 16.25
C LYS A 128 5.85 0.77 15.12
N VAL A 129 5.37 1.14 13.94
CA VAL A 129 5.61 0.38 12.71
C VAL A 129 7.03 0.66 12.22
N GLU A 130 7.78 -0.38 11.87
CA GLU A 130 9.20 -0.28 11.51
C GLU A 130 9.41 -0.75 10.08
N PHE A 131 10.15 0.01 9.27
CA PHE A 131 10.58 -0.44 7.95
C PHE A 131 11.34 -1.77 8.05
N SER A 132 10.98 -2.73 7.20
CA SER A 132 11.63 -4.04 7.13
C SER A 132 12.45 -4.16 5.85
N ASN A 133 11.80 -4.07 4.70
CA ASN A 133 12.44 -4.20 3.40
C ASN A 133 11.53 -3.70 2.27
N SER A 134 12.15 -3.44 1.12
CA SER A 134 11.49 -3.13 -0.14
C SER A 134 12.25 -3.78 -1.29
N ASP A 135 11.55 -4.10 -2.39
CA ASP A 135 12.16 -4.62 -3.61
C ASP A 135 11.22 -4.46 -4.81
N GLU A 136 11.78 -4.48 -6.01
CA GLU A 136 11.02 -4.41 -7.26
C GLU A 136 10.23 -5.69 -7.51
N ILE A 137 9.08 -5.55 -8.20
CA ILE A 137 8.23 -6.66 -8.61
C ILE A 137 7.78 -6.47 -10.04
N SER A 138 7.75 -7.57 -10.78
CA SER A 138 7.14 -7.67 -12.09
C SER A 138 6.07 -8.76 -12.01
N LEU A 139 4.81 -8.41 -12.26
CA LEU A 139 3.72 -9.39 -12.25
C LEU A 139 3.62 -10.12 -13.59
N ASN A 140 3.82 -9.39 -14.68
CA ASN A 140 3.80 -9.89 -16.05
C ASN A 140 4.63 -8.93 -16.94
N THR A 141 4.42 -9.00 -18.26
CA THR A 141 5.13 -8.17 -19.24
C THR A 141 4.74 -6.69 -19.23
N ASP A 142 3.57 -6.37 -18.67
CA ASP A 142 2.98 -5.03 -18.76
C ASP A 142 2.93 -4.32 -17.42
N TYR A 143 2.92 -5.07 -16.31
CA TYR A 143 2.73 -4.57 -14.96
C TYR A 143 3.96 -4.81 -14.09
N HIS A 144 4.54 -3.69 -13.67
CA HIS A 144 5.75 -3.62 -12.86
C HIS A 144 5.54 -2.68 -11.68
N GLY A 145 6.39 -2.79 -10.67
CA GLY A 145 6.43 -1.83 -9.58
C GLY A 145 7.31 -2.30 -8.43
N MET A 146 6.91 -1.99 -7.21
CA MET A 146 7.71 -2.21 -6.00
C MET A 146 6.81 -2.61 -4.84
N TYR A 147 7.32 -3.45 -3.94
CA TYR A 147 6.70 -3.62 -2.64
C TYR A 147 7.52 -2.97 -1.54
N ILE A 148 6.83 -2.50 -0.51
CA ILE A 148 7.43 -2.03 0.74
C ILE A 148 6.76 -2.76 1.91
N THR A 149 7.57 -3.22 2.84
CA THR A 149 7.13 -4.04 3.97
C THR A 149 7.56 -3.43 5.27
N TYR A 150 6.63 -3.42 6.23
CA TYR A 150 6.86 -2.96 7.58
C TYR A 150 6.54 -4.05 8.60
N LYS A 151 7.29 -4.05 9.69
CA LYS A 151 7.12 -4.94 10.83
C LYS A 151 6.11 -4.33 11.81
N LEU A 152 5.19 -5.20 12.26
CA LEU A 152 4.18 -4.93 13.28
C LEU A 152 4.46 -5.79 14.51
N CYS A 153 4.08 -5.31 15.69
CA CYS A 153 4.13 -6.07 16.94
C CYS A 153 2.86 -5.81 17.75
N ASP A 154 2.33 -6.88 18.36
CA ASP A 154 1.15 -6.84 19.23
C ASP A 154 1.23 -7.96 20.27
N PHE A 155 0.38 -7.90 21.29
CA PHE A 155 0.21 -8.98 22.25
C PHE A 155 -0.31 -10.26 21.59
N ASN A 156 0.07 -11.40 22.17
CA ASN A 156 -0.29 -12.74 21.71
C ASN A 156 -1.81 -13.01 21.82
#